data_AF-A0A9X2KI38-F1
#
_entry.id   AF-A0A9X2KI38-F1
#
_cell.length_a   1.000
_cell.length_b   1.000
_cell.length_c   1.000
_cell.angle_alpha   90.00
_cell.angle_beta   90.00
_cell.angle_gamma   90.00
#
_symmetry.space_group_name_H-M   'P 1'
#
loop_
_entity.id
_entity.type
_entity.pdbx_description
1 polymer ?
#
loop_
_entity_poly.entity_id
_entity_poly.type
_entity_poly.pdbx_seq_one_letter_code
_entity_poly.pdbx_strand_id
1 'polypeptide(L)'
;MRPGTVAELPGLTRPHPARPAPADGVELDAAAEEYDLFWSLSFALTAGTWERIGGFDEAFEGYGAEDTDFGWRARARGVPMAWVGGAQAYHQWHPTSKPPWRHLDDILRNGEVFARRWGAWPMEGWLRAFAEAGAVRRTAEGWVRADAGA
;
A
#
# COMPACT_ATOMS: atom_id res chain seq x y z
N MET A 1 12.70 3.21 21.00
CA MET A 1 13.86 2.47 21.55
C MET A 1 14.37 1.55 20.45
N ARG A 2 15.68 1.52 20.20
CA ARG A 2 16.28 0.54 19.27
C ARG A 2 16.51 -0.76 20.03
N PRO A 3 16.06 -1.93 19.55
CA PRO A 3 16.30 -3.20 20.23
C PRO A 3 17.80 -3.51 20.23
N GLY A 4 18.31 -4.02 21.35
CA GLY A 4 19.67 -4.55 21.48
C GLY A 4 19.81 -5.94 20.89
N THR A 5 18.71 -6.73 20.86
CA THR A 5 18.67 -8.11 20.35
C THR A 5 17.34 -8.42 19.65
N VAL A 6 17.32 -9.48 18.83
CA VAL A 6 16.08 -9.96 18.15
C VAL A 6 15.02 -10.39 19.16
N ALA A 7 15.42 -10.90 20.33
CA ALA A 7 14.50 -11.35 21.37
C ALA A 7 13.66 -10.21 21.98
N GLU A 8 14.07 -8.96 21.81
CA GLU A 8 13.34 -7.78 22.31
C GLU A 8 12.24 -7.29 21.35
N LEU A 9 12.25 -7.74 20.09
CA LEU A 9 11.31 -7.29 19.06
C LEU A 9 9.83 -7.46 19.43
N PRO A 10 9.39 -8.58 20.06
CA PRO A 10 8.00 -8.73 20.47
C PRO A 10 7.45 -7.58 21.32
N GLY A 11 8.25 -7.03 22.23
CA GLY A 11 7.86 -5.90 23.08
C GLY A 11 7.69 -4.57 22.31
N LEU A 12 8.25 -4.48 21.11
CA LEU A 12 8.18 -3.32 20.22
C LEU A 12 7.06 -3.42 19.19
N THR A 13 6.26 -4.50 19.21
CA THR A 13 5.14 -4.70 18.27
C THR A 13 4.13 -3.56 18.38
N ARG A 14 3.91 -2.85 17.27
CA ARG A 14 2.94 -1.76 17.15
C ARG A 14 2.22 -1.90 15.80
N PRO A 15 1.11 -2.66 15.73
CA PRO A 15 0.35 -2.82 14.51
C PRO A 15 -0.15 -1.48 13.97
N HIS A 16 -0.24 -1.34 12.66
CA HIS A 16 -0.80 -0.14 12.06
C HIS A 16 -2.31 -0.07 12.38
N PRO A 17 -2.85 1.06 12.85
CA PRO A 17 -4.23 1.14 13.35
C PRO A 17 -5.30 0.85 12.27
N ALA A 18 -4.94 0.97 10.99
CA ALA A 18 -5.85 0.63 9.88
C ALA A 18 -5.91 -0.87 9.55
N ARG A 19 -4.95 -1.69 10.02
CA ARG A 19 -4.90 -3.13 9.72
C ARG A 19 -5.45 -3.93 10.91
N PRO A 20 -6.30 -4.93 10.68
CA PRO A 20 -6.62 -5.92 11.70
C PRO A 20 -5.35 -6.55 12.30
N ALA A 21 -5.36 -6.75 13.61
CA ALA A 21 -4.29 -7.41 14.36
C ALA A 21 -4.90 -8.57 15.17
N PRO A 22 -5.30 -9.67 14.51
CA PRO A 22 -5.89 -10.82 15.19
C PRO A 22 -4.92 -11.44 16.21
N ALA A 23 -5.49 -12.09 17.22
CA ALA A 23 -4.73 -12.85 18.21
C ALA A 23 -3.98 -14.02 17.56
N ASP A 24 -2.90 -14.48 18.20
CA ASP A 24 -2.08 -15.57 17.67
C ASP A 24 -2.91 -16.82 17.35
N GLY A 25 -2.70 -17.39 16.16
CA GLY A 25 -3.45 -18.55 15.66
C GLY A 25 -4.86 -18.24 15.14
N VAL A 26 -5.28 -16.97 15.15
CA VAL A 26 -6.55 -16.54 14.54
C VAL A 26 -6.28 -16.03 13.13
N GLU A 27 -7.09 -16.50 12.18
CA GLU A 27 -7.17 -15.98 10.83
C GLU A 27 -8.48 -15.21 10.63
N LEU A 28 -8.41 -14.05 10.00
CA LEU A 28 -9.58 -13.25 9.64
C LEU A 28 -9.61 -13.02 8.14
N ASP A 29 -10.67 -13.46 7.48
CA ASP A 29 -10.91 -13.13 6.06
C ASP A 29 -11.05 -11.62 5.88
N ALA A 30 -10.38 -11.09 4.87
CA ALA A 30 -10.43 -9.68 4.56
C ALA A 30 -11.74 -9.29 3.87
N ALA A 31 -12.33 -8.18 4.31
CA ALA A 31 -13.43 -7.54 3.59
C ALA A 31 -12.95 -6.93 2.26
N ALA A 32 -13.89 -6.61 1.37
CA ALA A 32 -13.58 -6.14 0.02
C ALA A 32 -12.77 -4.82 0.02
N GLU A 33 -12.99 -3.97 1.01
CA GLU A 33 -12.32 -2.67 1.21
C GLU A 33 -10.91 -2.84 1.79
N GLU A 34 -10.65 -3.96 2.46
CA GLU A 34 -9.35 -4.21 3.10
C GLU A 34 -8.26 -4.63 2.11
N TYR A 35 -8.62 -5.00 0.87
CA TYR A 35 -7.65 -5.22 -0.20
C TYR A 35 -6.82 -3.97 -0.52
N ASP A 36 -7.29 -2.77 -0.16
CA ASP A 36 -6.53 -1.52 -0.22
C ASP A 36 -5.30 -1.53 0.70
N LEU A 37 -5.33 -2.40 1.72
CA LEU A 37 -4.35 -2.50 2.80
C LEU A 37 -3.34 -3.63 2.59
N PHE A 38 -3.32 -4.31 1.43
CA PHE A 38 -2.45 -5.46 1.15
C PHE A 38 -0.96 -5.22 1.46
N TRP A 39 -0.47 -3.97 1.33
CA TRP A 39 0.94 -3.51 1.35
C TRP A 39 1.97 -4.61 1.66
N SER A 40 2.70 -5.01 0.62
CA SER A 40 3.29 -6.33 0.40
C SER A 40 4.58 -6.62 1.17
N LEU A 41 4.92 -5.77 2.15
CA LEU A 41 6.16 -5.86 2.91
C LEU A 41 6.45 -7.27 3.44
N SER A 42 5.42 -8.00 3.86
CA SER A 42 5.51 -9.42 4.20
C SER A 42 4.17 -10.10 3.95
N PHE A 43 4.15 -11.10 3.08
CA PHE A 43 2.98 -11.90 2.71
C PHE A 43 3.43 -13.28 2.22
N ALA A 44 2.49 -14.23 2.17
CA ALA A 44 2.75 -15.57 1.66
C ALA A 44 1.61 -16.04 0.76
N LEU A 45 1.93 -16.79 -0.28
CA LEU A 45 0.99 -17.46 -1.16
C LEU A 45 1.67 -18.62 -1.90
N THR A 46 0.87 -19.47 -2.54
CA THR A 46 1.38 -20.52 -3.42
C THR A 46 1.77 -19.97 -4.79
N ALA A 47 2.70 -20.65 -5.49
CA ALA A 47 3.07 -20.30 -6.86
C ALA A 47 1.86 -20.26 -7.81
N GLY A 48 0.94 -21.23 -7.70
CA GLY A 48 -0.29 -21.22 -8.51
C GLY A 48 -1.23 -20.05 -8.19
N THR A 49 -1.22 -19.55 -6.94
CA THR A 49 -1.95 -18.31 -6.60
C THR A 49 -1.27 -17.09 -7.18
N TRP A 50 0.06 -17.06 -7.23
CA TRP A 50 0.83 -15.97 -7.83
C TRP A 50 0.53 -15.85 -9.32
N GLU A 51 0.57 -16.97 -10.03
CA GLU A 51 0.21 -17.07 -11.44
C GLU A 51 -1.25 -16.67 -11.69
N ARG A 52 -2.17 -17.11 -10.82
CA ARG A 52 -3.59 -16.74 -10.91
C ARG A 52 -3.79 -15.22 -10.77
N ILE A 53 -3.04 -14.54 -9.88
CA ILE A 53 -3.08 -13.08 -9.73
C ILE A 53 -2.31 -12.37 -10.87
N GLY A 54 -1.31 -13.04 -11.45
CA GLY A 54 -0.45 -12.48 -12.50
C GLY A 54 0.64 -11.56 -11.99
N GLY A 55 1.19 -11.83 -10.80
CA GLY A 55 2.34 -11.10 -10.22
C GLY A 55 2.14 -9.60 -10.00
N PHE A 56 3.20 -8.84 -9.73
CA PHE A 56 3.15 -7.37 -9.79
C PHE A 56 3.18 -6.88 -11.23
N ASP A 57 2.55 -5.73 -11.49
CA ASP A 57 2.51 -5.14 -12.81
C ASP A 57 3.66 -4.14 -12.99
N GLU A 58 4.50 -4.39 -13.98
CA GLU A 58 5.70 -3.60 -14.28
C GLU A 58 5.37 -2.19 -14.81
N ALA A 59 4.11 -1.90 -15.17
CA ALA A 59 3.67 -0.54 -15.48
C ALA A 59 3.75 0.42 -14.27
N PHE A 60 3.82 -0.12 -13.05
CA PHE A 60 4.06 0.66 -11.83
C PHE A 60 5.56 0.72 -11.53
N GLU A 61 6.19 1.81 -11.95
CA GLU A 61 7.61 2.07 -11.65
C GLU A 61 7.75 2.91 -10.37
N GLY A 62 8.92 2.90 -9.74
CA GLY A 62 9.18 3.74 -8.57
C GLY A 62 8.37 3.31 -7.34
N TYR A 63 7.63 4.25 -6.73
CA TYR A 63 6.93 4.02 -5.46
C TYR A 63 5.43 4.33 -5.53
N GLY A 64 4.61 3.38 -5.08
CA GLY A 64 3.18 3.56 -4.81
C GLY A 64 2.24 2.92 -5.83
N ALA A 65 1.02 2.62 -5.38
CA ALA A 65 -0.08 1.96 -6.10
C ALA A 65 0.13 0.49 -6.52
N GLU A 66 1.36 0.01 -6.66
CA GLU A 66 1.69 -1.36 -7.11
C GLU A 66 1.08 -2.43 -6.20
N ASP A 67 1.16 -2.21 -4.89
CA ASP A 67 0.60 -3.11 -3.88
C ASP A 67 -0.93 -3.08 -3.87
N THR A 68 -1.51 -1.88 -3.99
CA THR A 68 -2.97 -1.72 -4.07
C THR A 68 -3.51 -2.38 -5.34
N ASP A 69 -2.82 -2.25 -6.48
CA ASP A 69 -3.19 -2.94 -7.72
C ASP A 69 -3.13 -4.45 -7.57
N PHE A 70 -2.07 -4.99 -6.95
CA PHE A 70 -1.97 -6.42 -6.67
C PHE A 70 -3.16 -6.91 -5.82
N GLY A 71 -3.50 -6.18 -4.75
CA GLY A 71 -4.68 -6.46 -3.92
C GLY A 71 -5.97 -6.46 -4.74
N TRP A 72 -6.22 -5.43 -5.54
CA TRP A 72 -7.43 -5.32 -6.35
C TRP A 72 -7.52 -6.40 -7.42
N ARG A 73 -6.39 -6.77 -8.02
CA ARG A 73 -6.28 -7.89 -8.95
C ARG A 73 -6.53 -9.24 -8.29
N ALA A 74 -6.11 -9.43 -7.04
CA ALA A 74 -6.45 -10.61 -6.26
C ALA A 74 -7.96 -10.67 -6.02
N ARG A 75 -8.57 -9.56 -5.56
CA ARG A 75 -10.02 -9.43 -5.34
C ARG A 75 -10.83 -9.72 -6.60
N ALA A 76 -10.47 -9.08 -7.71
CA ALA A 76 -11.16 -9.22 -9.00
C ALA A 76 -11.12 -10.65 -9.56
N ARG A 77 -10.15 -11.46 -9.12
CA ARG A 77 -10.00 -12.87 -9.50
C ARG A 77 -10.50 -13.84 -8.43
N GLY A 78 -11.21 -13.34 -7.42
CA GLY A 78 -11.77 -14.16 -6.34
C GLY A 78 -10.70 -14.83 -5.48
N VAL A 79 -9.50 -14.26 -5.38
CA VAL A 79 -8.46 -14.77 -4.49
C VAL A 79 -8.66 -14.19 -3.09
N PRO A 80 -8.95 -15.03 -2.07
CA PRO A 80 -9.14 -14.53 -0.71
C PRO A 80 -7.83 -13.97 -0.16
N MET A 81 -7.96 -12.92 0.65
CA MET A 81 -6.88 -12.38 1.48
C MET A 81 -7.29 -12.59 2.93
N ALA A 82 -6.34 -12.94 3.80
CA ALA A 82 -6.59 -13.12 5.22
C ALA A 82 -5.51 -12.44 6.06
N TRP A 83 -5.92 -11.92 7.22
CA TRP A 83 -5.03 -11.42 8.25
C TRP A 83 -4.67 -12.55 9.21
N VAL A 84 -3.37 -12.82 9.38
CA VAL A 84 -2.87 -13.94 10.19
C VAL A 84 -2.28 -13.44 11.51
N GLY A 85 -2.85 -13.86 12.62
CA GLY A 85 -2.35 -13.56 13.96
C GLY A 85 -1.14 -14.40 14.31
N GLY A 86 -0.12 -13.79 14.92
CA GLY A 86 1.15 -14.45 15.25
C GLY A 86 2.20 -14.45 14.12
N ALA A 87 1.89 -13.82 12.98
CA ALA A 87 2.78 -13.72 11.82
C ALA A 87 3.45 -12.33 11.72
N GLN A 88 3.99 -11.82 12.83
CA GLN A 88 4.56 -10.46 12.86
C GLN A 88 5.89 -10.39 12.09
N ALA A 89 5.98 -9.43 11.17
CA ALA A 89 7.21 -9.06 10.49
C ALA A 89 7.71 -7.71 11.04
N TYR A 90 9.01 -7.63 11.35
CA TYR A 90 9.64 -6.41 11.83
C TYR A 90 10.41 -5.73 10.70
N HIS A 91 10.00 -4.52 10.36
CA HIS A 91 10.71 -3.70 9.38
C HIS A 91 11.85 -2.94 10.05
N GLN A 92 13.06 -3.02 9.48
CA GLN A 92 14.15 -2.17 9.95
C GLN A 92 13.80 -0.71 9.64
N TRP A 93 13.71 0.11 10.70
CA TRP A 93 13.40 1.52 10.54
C TRP A 93 14.46 2.25 9.72
N HIS A 94 13.99 3.16 8.88
CA HIS A 94 14.78 4.18 8.20
C HIS A 94 13.97 5.49 8.12
N PRO A 95 14.60 6.66 7.91
CA PRO A 95 13.88 7.92 7.75
C PRO A 95 12.86 7.86 6.61
N THR A 96 11.66 8.41 6.87
CA THR A 96 10.58 8.55 5.90
C THR A 96 9.93 9.93 6.06
N SER A 97 9.18 10.36 5.05
CA SER A 97 8.34 11.56 5.10
C SER A 97 6.88 11.18 4.86
N LYS A 98 5.95 11.97 5.43
CA LYS A 98 4.51 11.84 5.21
C LYS A 98 3.93 13.22 4.85
N PRO A 99 3.38 13.42 3.62
CA PRO A 99 3.39 12.47 2.51
C PRO A 99 4.81 12.21 1.98
N PRO A 100 5.03 11.15 1.19
CA PRO A 100 6.36 10.75 0.71
C PRO A 100 6.84 11.68 -0.42
N TRP A 101 7.22 12.92 -0.08
CA TRP A 101 7.57 14.00 -1.02
C TRP A 101 8.55 13.63 -2.13
N ARG A 102 9.52 12.77 -1.85
CA ARG A 102 10.51 12.30 -2.83
C ARG A 102 9.91 11.43 -3.94
N HIS A 103 8.69 10.93 -3.75
CA HIS A 103 7.97 10.04 -4.67
C HIS A 103 6.72 10.69 -5.26
N LEU A 104 6.61 12.02 -5.21
CA LEU A 104 5.40 12.71 -5.67
C LEU A 104 5.09 12.39 -7.14
N ASP A 105 6.10 12.44 -8.03
CA ASP A 105 5.91 12.14 -9.45
C ASP A 105 5.56 10.66 -9.70
N ASP A 106 6.17 9.75 -8.94
CA ASP A 106 5.82 8.33 -8.99
C ASP A 106 4.35 8.12 -8.61
N ILE A 107 3.90 8.78 -7.54
CA ILE A 107 2.52 8.70 -7.05
C ILE A 107 1.51 9.23 -8.07
N LEU A 108 1.81 10.33 -8.77
CA LEU A 108 0.95 10.85 -9.82
C LEU A 108 0.88 9.89 -11.02
N ARG A 109 2.05 9.45 -11.52
CA ARG A 109 2.15 8.54 -12.66
C ARG A 109 1.47 7.20 -12.37
N ASN A 110 1.79 6.58 -11.24
CA ASN A 110 1.21 5.30 -10.80
C ASN A 110 -0.27 5.44 -10.47
N GLY A 111 -0.69 6.56 -9.89
CA GLY A 111 -2.08 6.86 -9.63
C GLY A 111 -2.90 6.95 -10.93
N GLU A 112 -2.34 7.51 -12.00
CA GLU A 112 -2.97 7.54 -13.31
C GLU A 112 -3.08 6.14 -13.94
N VAL A 113 -2.01 5.34 -13.86
CA VAL A 113 -2.02 3.93 -14.30
C VAL A 113 -3.15 3.16 -13.61
N PHE A 114 -3.23 3.29 -12.28
CA PHE A 114 -4.27 2.65 -11.48
C PHE A 114 -5.67 3.17 -11.87
N ALA A 115 -5.84 4.49 -12.03
CA ALA A 115 -7.12 5.09 -12.39
C ALA A 115 -7.63 4.66 -13.76
N ARG A 116 -6.75 4.53 -14.76
CA ARG A 116 -7.14 4.01 -16.08
C ARG A 116 -7.65 2.57 -16.01
N ARG A 117 -7.09 1.74 -15.12
CA ARG A 117 -7.50 0.35 -14.96
C ARG A 117 -8.77 0.20 -14.14
N TRP A 118 -8.88 0.95 -13.05
CA TRP A 118 -9.86 0.69 -11.99
C TRP A 118 -10.94 1.76 -11.87
N GLY A 119 -10.80 2.88 -12.58
CA GLY A 119 -11.74 4.01 -12.51
C GLY A 119 -11.70 4.80 -11.19
N ALA A 120 -10.69 4.55 -10.34
CA ALA A 120 -10.50 5.19 -9.04
C ALA A 120 -9.04 5.58 -8.84
N TRP A 121 -8.74 6.58 -8.01
CA TRP A 121 -7.36 6.95 -7.69
C TRP A 121 -6.92 6.31 -6.36
N PRO A 122 -5.74 5.67 -6.29
CA PRO A 122 -5.20 5.14 -5.05
C PRO A 122 -4.55 6.26 -4.22
N MET A 123 -4.18 5.97 -2.97
CA MET A 123 -3.38 6.87 -2.12
C MET A 123 -3.99 8.27 -1.92
N GLU A 124 -5.32 8.40 -1.91
CA GLU A 124 -6.00 9.70 -1.84
C GLU A 124 -5.54 10.58 -0.67
N GLY A 125 -5.22 9.98 0.49
CA GLY A 125 -4.71 10.73 1.64
C GLY A 125 -3.39 11.46 1.36
N TRP A 126 -2.49 10.86 0.57
CA TRP A 126 -1.25 11.52 0.16
C TRP A 126 -1.51 12.56 -0.92
N LEU A 127 -2.38 12.26 -1.90
CA LEU A 127 -2.74 13.21 -2.97
C LEU A 127 -3.39 14.48 -2.40
N ARG A 128 -4.28 14.34 -1.42
CA ARG A 128 -4.88 15.48 -0.69
C ARG A 128 -3.82 16.28 0.07
N ALA A 129 -2.92 15.62 0.80
CA ALA A 129 -1.85 16.30 1.53
C ALA A 129 -0.88 17.06 0.60
N PHE A 130 -0.54 16.49 -0.57
CA PHE A 130 0.23 17.20 -1.58
C PHE A 130 -0.53 18.42 -2.12
N ALA A 131 -1.85 18.33 -2.27
CA ALA A 131 -2.66 19.43 -2.78
C ALA A 131 -2.87 20.56 -1.76
N GLU A 132 -3.06 20.21 -0.49
CA GLU A 132 -3.10 21.18 0.61
C GLU A 132 -1.79 21.99 0.70
N ALA A 133 -0.67 21.36 0.38
CA ALA A 133 0.64 22.00 0.28
C ALA A 133 0.91 22.64 -1.10
N GLY A 134 -0.08 22.68 -2.00
CA GLY A 134 0.00 23.36 -3.29
C GLY A 134 0.90 22.68 -4.34
N ALA A 135 1.33 21.43 -4.13
CA ALA A 135 2.23 20.74 -5.04
C ALA A 135 1.51 20.00 -6.18
N VAL A 136 0.24 19.64 -5.96
CA VAL A 136 -0.64 19.00 -6.95
C VAL A 136 -2.04 19.61 -6.86
N ARG A 137 -2.88 19.37 -7.86
CA ARG A 137 -4.29 19.78 -7.85
C ARG A 137 -5.17 18.71 -8.48
N ARG A 138 -6.43 18.66 -8.04
CA ARG A 138 -7.47 17.79 -8.64
C ARG A 138 -8.08 18.48 -9.87
N THR A 139 -8.25 17.72 -10.95
CA THR A 139 -8.99 18.12 -12.17
C THR A 139 -10.14 17.14 -12.42
N ALA A 140 -10.88 17.35 -13.51
CA ALA A 140 -11.90 16.39 -13.94
C ALA A 140 -11.28 15.06 -14.38
N GLU A 141 -10.07 15.09 -14.93
CA GLU A 141 -9.33 13.95 -15.48
C GLU A 141 -8.49 13.20 -14.43
N GLY A 142 -8.16 13.83 -13.30
CA GLY A 142 -7.38 13.17 -12.25
C GLY A 142 -6.59 14.13 -11.37
N TRP A 143 -5.42 13.72 -10.92
CA TRP A 143 -4.49 14.56 -10.17
C TRP A 143 -3.30 14.95 -11.07
N VAL A 144 -2.92 16.23 -11.02
CA VAL A 144 -1.81 16.77 -11.80
C VAL A 144 -0.89 17.62 -10.93
N ARG A 145 0.37 17.77 -11.30
CA ARG A 145 1.27 18.77 -10.71
C ARG A 145 0.61 20.15 -10.76
N ALA A 146 0.72 20.90 -9.68
CA ALA A 146 0.41 22.32 -9.73
C ALA A 146 1.55 23.03 -10.48
N ASP A 147 1.21 24.00 -11.33
CA ASP A 147 2.22 24.81 -12.00
C ASP A 147 3.05 25.51 -10.92
N ALA A 148 4.38 25.44 -11.03
CA ALA A 148 5.23 26.31 -10.24
C ALA A 148 4.85 27.74 -10.65
N GLY A 149 4.22 28.49 -9.75
CA GLY A 149 3.82 29.87 -10.04
C GLY A 149 5.00 30.63 -10.65
N ALA A 150 4.75 31.27 -11.80
CA ALA A 150 5.69 32.18 -12.44
C ALA A 150 6.09 33.33 -11.50
#